data_AF-A0A3M2GQL0-F1
#
_entry.id   AF-A0A3M2GQL0-F1
#
_cell.length_a   1.000
_cell.length_b   1.000
_cell.length_c   1.000
_cell.angle_alpha   90.00
_cell.angle_beta   90.00
_cell.angle_gamma   90.00
#
_symmetry.space_group_name_H-M   'P 1'
#
loop_
_entity.id
_entity.type
_entity.pdbx_description
1 polymer ?
#
loop_
_entity_poly.entity_id
_entity_poly.type
_entity_poly.pdbx_seq_one_letter_code
_entity_poly.pdbx_strand_id
1 'polypeptide(L)'
;KRGLVPTPPTRVVVNHRICEGCGDCGDVSNCLSVQPVDTPLGRKTRIDQATCNIDLSCLQGDCPAFVTVEVDPDHPTAGDGPADPSSIPVPDPPPVDRDITTVRLAGIGGTGVVTAAQVLGTAAMLAGLHVDGVDQTGLSQKAGPVVSDVVITRPGTPRPSNLLGRGTADVLCAFDLLVAADDAVSAVGDPDHTLVVASTTPTPTGAEVVHPDRPGPSPDELLARLADRSASCTALDASRLAEALTGTAATANILLLGVAVQSGAIGVPPGAVRDALELNGVAVEANIAAFEWGRRHVVDPGVVAAAARGREPAAPTFTPPPPPRAVTARVAEMGLDDDLARLVTGLAADLAAYQDTRYALRYCALVARAAGTGDAALVETVARNAHHLMAYKDEYEVARLLLHDDGMAPAWALAGGRRGRVRWHLHPPLLRRLGLGRKIAVPARTAPLFRLLAAGRRLRGTPLDPFGRDPVRRLERALVDEYEAAVARVVERLATATPAERPDLLVAARELVGLPDAVRGFEDLKVRRATAYRERLADALARLDA
;
A
#
# COMPACT_ATOMS: atom_id res chain seq x y z
N LYS A 1 16.82 -1.78 15.98
CA LYS A 1 17.24 -0.60 15.20
C LYS A 1 18.45 0.13 15.81
N ARG A 2 18.49 0.45 17.12
CA ARG A 2 19.66 1.07 17.78
C ARG A 2 20.81 0.10 18.18
N GLY A 3 20.81 -1.14 17.68
CA GLY A 3 21.81 -2.16 18.05
C GLY A 3 21.78 -2.68 19.51
N LEU A 4 20.85 -2.21 20.35
CA LEU A 4 20.80 -2.57 21.78
C LEU A 4 20.27 -3.99 22.04
N VAL A 5 19.56 -4.58 21.09
CA VAL A 5 19.00 -5.94 21.15
C VAL A 5 19.20 -6.58 19.77
N PRO A 6 19.55 -7.88 19.68
CA PRO A 6 19.63 -8.59 18.42
C PRO A 6 18.32 -8.46 17.64
N THR A 7 18.40 -8.02 16.39
CA THR A 7 17.22 -7.93 15.53
C THR A 7 16.71 -9.34 15.26
N PRO A 8 15.42 -9.66 15.53
CA PRO A 8 14.88 -10.96 15.22
C PRO A 8 15.08 -11.28 13.72
N PRO A 9 15.51 -12.49 13.33
CA PRO A 9 15.71 -12.84 11.92
C PRO A 9 14.38 -13.05 11.18
N THR A 10 13.27 -13.17 11.90
CA THR A 10 11.99 -13.47 11.28
C THR A 10 11.36 -12.20 10.67
N ARG A 11 10.93 -12.28 9.42
CA ARG A 11 10.15 -11.28 8.69
C ARG A 11 8.80 -11.84 8.32
N VAL A 12 7.76 -11.00 8.34
CA VAL A 12 6.40 -11.38 7.96
C VAL A 12 6.09 -10.79 6.60
N VAL A 13 5.56 -11.61 5.71
CA VAL A 13 5.11 -11.26 4.36
C VAL A 13 3.66 -11.69 4.21
N VAL A 14 2.90 -10.95 3.41
CA VAL A 14 1.53 -11.30 3.05
C VAL A 14 1.51 -11.73 1.59
N ASN A 15 1.02 -12.93 1.32
CA ASN A 15 0.75 -13.39 -0.04
C ASN A 15 -0.49 -12.66 -0.58
N HIS A 16 -0.28 -11.69 -1.48
CA HIS A 16 -1.35 -10.83 -1.99
C HIS A 16 -2.38 -11.57 -2.83
N ARG A 17 -2.05 -12.75 -3.38
CA ARG A 17 -3.00 -13.59 -4.13
C ARG A 17 -4.03 -14.23 -3.19
N ILE A 18 -3.66 -14.53 -1.94
CA ILE A 18 -4.55 -15.09 -0.92
C ILE A 18 -5.25 -14.00 -0.12
N CYS A 19 -4.58 -12.86 0.09
CA CYS A 19 -5.12 -11.75 0.86
C CYS A 19 -6.47 -11.27 0.29
N GLU A 20 -7.42 -11.04 1.18
CA GLU A 20 -8.73 -10.47 0.84
C GLU A 20 -8.77 -8.95 1.10
N GLY A 21 -7.68 -8.35 1.60
CA GLY A 21 -7.64 -6.92 1.95
C GLY A 21 -8.73 -6.57 2.96
N CYS A 22 -8.89 -7.39 4.01
CA CYS A 22 -10.04 -7.31 4.92
C CYS A 22 -9.85 -6.40 6.14
N GLY A 23 -8.60 -5.99 6.45
CA GLY A 23 -8.27 -5.14 7.60
C GLY A 23 -8.12 -5.88 8.95
N ASP A 24 -8.48 -7.17 9.04
CA ASP A 24 -8.43 -7.97 10.28
C ASP A 24 -7.05 -7.95 10.96
N CYS A 25 -5.98 -8.13 10.19
CA CYS A 25 -4.63 -8.06 10.71
C CYS A 25 -4.24 -6.67 11.22
N GLY A 26 -4.84 -5.61 10.68
CA GLY A 26 -4.69 -4.24 11.17
C GLY A 26 -5.40 -4.03 12.49
N ASP A 27 -6.64 -4.51 12.59
CA ASP A 27 -7.50 -4.42 13.78
C ASP A 27 -6.85 -5.11 15.00
N VAL A 28 -6.36 -6.35 14.82
CA VAL A 28 -5.74 -7.09 15.94
C VAL A 28 -4.36 -6.58 16.34
N SER A 29 -3.59 -5.98 15.41
CA SER A 29 -2.21 -5.56 15.67
C SER A 29 -2.07 -4.08 16.04
N ASN A 30 -3.02 -3.25 15.61
CA ASN A 30 -2.90 -1.79 15.61
C ASN A 30 -1.53 -1.31 15.07
N CYS A 31 -1.07 -1.93 13.98
CA CYS A 31 0.25 -1.74 13.42
C CYS A 31 0.18 -1.06 12.04
N LEU A 32 0.74 0.14 11.92
CA LEU A 32 0.79 0.88 10.64
C LEU A 32 1.66 0.22 9.57
N SER A 33 2.56 -0.67 9.94
CA SER A 33 3.35 -1.41 8.95
C SER A 33 2.48 -2.40 8.17
N VAL A 34 1.26 -2.68 8.63
CA VAL A 34 0.22 -3.38 7.87
C VAL A 34 -0.43 -2.38 6.92
N GLN A 35 0.09 -2.26 5.70
CA GLN A 35 -0.35 -1.24 4.75
C GLN A 35 -1.30 -1.82 3.69
N PRO A 36 -2.35 -1.09 3.26
CA PRO A 36 -3.08 -1.44 2.07
C PRO A 36 -2.18 -1.26 0.84
N VAL A 37 -2.34 -2.13 -0.15
CA VAL A 37 -1.63 -2.05 -1.43
C VAL A 37 -2.59 -2.42 -2.55
N ASP A 38 -2.59 -1.62 -3.62
CA ASP A 38 -3.42 -1.91 -4.78
C ASP A 38 -2.74 -2.95 -5.66
N THR A 39 -3.55 -3.86 -6.19
CA THR A 39 -3.11 -4.95 -7.06
C THR A 39 -4.08 -5.08 -8.23
N PRO A 40 -3.71 -5.78 -9.32
CA PRO A 40 -4.64 -6.04 -10.41
C PRO A 40 -5.94 -6.76 -9.98
N LEU A 41 -5.92 -7.45 -8.83
CA LEU A 41 -7.06 -8.16 -8.22
C LEU A 41 -7.74 -7.35 -7.10
N GLY A 42 -7.61 -6.03 -7.15
CA GLY A 42 -8.14 -5.12 -6.14
C GLY A 42 -7.19 -4.91 -4.95
N ARG A 43 -7.70 -4.24 -3.93
CA ARG A 43 -6.90 -3.82 -2.77
C ARG A 43 -6.57 -4.98 -1.84
N LYS A 44 -5.30 -5.09 -1.47
CA LYS A 44 -4.71 -6.15 -0.62
C LYS A 44 -3.95 -5.52 0.53
N THR A 45 -3.27 -6.34 1.31
CA THR A 45 -2.43 -5.91 2.42
C THR A 45 -0.99 -6.36 2.20
N ARG A 46 -0.03 -5.50 2.54
CA ARG A 46 1.40 -5.82 2.62
C ARG A 46 1.95 -5.47 4.00
N ILE A 47 3.08 -6.06 4.37
CA ILE A 47 3.86 -5.60 5.52
C ILE A 47 5.03 -4.77 5.00
N ASP A 48 5.05 -3.49 5.36
CA ASP A 48 6.19 -2.62 5.16
C ASP A 48 7.35 -3.06 6.06
N GLN A 49 8.39 -3.63 5.45
CA GLN A 49 9.55 -4.16 6.16
C GLN A 49 10.43 -3.07 6.76
N ALA A 50 10.41 -1.85 6.21
CA ALA A 50 11.24 -0.75 6.68
C ALA A 50 10.69 -0.18 8.00
N THR A 51 9.36 -0.07 8.12
CA THR A 51 8.72 0.47 9.33
C THR A 51 8.36 -0.59 10.37
N CYS A 52 8.38 -1.88 10.01
CA CYS A 52 8.00 -2.97 10.91
C CYS A 52 8.81 -2.98 12.23
N ASN A 53 8.09 -3.12 13.35
CA ASN A 53 8.67 -3.28 14.69
C ASN A 53 8.92 -4.75 15.07
N ILE A 54 8.50 -5.70 14.23
CA ILE A 54 8.76 -7.15 14.33
C ILE A 54 8.17 -7.76 15.62
N ASP A 55 7.03 -7.25 16.12
CA ASP A 55 6.32 -7.84 17.25
C ASP A 55 5.47 -9.08 16.87
N LEU A 56 5.30 -9.32 15.56
CA LEU A 56 4.55 -10.43 14.96
C LEU A 56 3.06 -10.47 15.34
N SER A 57 2.52 -9.41 15.93
CA SER A 57 1.11 -9.33 16.37
C SER A 57 0.12 -9.49 15.22
N CYS A 58 0.47 -9.05 14.01
CA CYS A 58 -0.36 -9.22 12.81
C CYS A 58 -0.67 -10.69 12.49
N LEU A 59 0.15 -11.64 12.93
CA LEU A 59 -0.10 -13.08 12.76
C LEU A 59 -1.32 -13.60 13.55
N GLN A 60 -1.79 -12.83 14.54
CA GLN A 60 -2.95 -13.17 15.37
C GLN A 60 -4.28 -13.08 14.63
N GLY A 61 -4.37 -12.33 13.53
CA GLY A 61 -5.59 -12.28 12.70
C GLY A 61 -5.87 -13.63 12.04
N ASP A 62 -7.01 -13.85 11.41
CA ASP A 62 -7.42 -15.17 10.89
C ASP A 62 -6.88 -15.48 9.49
N CYS A 63 -6.26 -14.49 8.84
CA CYS A 63 -5.83 -14.57 7.45
C CYS A 63 -4.81 -15.70 7.15
N PRO A 64 -5.07 -16.61 6.19
CA PRO A 64 -4.11 -17.65 5.77
C PRO A 64 -3.03 -17.14 4.80
N ALA A 65 -3.03 -15.84 4.47
CA ALA A 65 -2.05 -15.25 3.55
C ALA A 65 -0.67 -15.00 4.18
N PHE A 66 -0.53 -15.18 5.49
CA PHE A 66 0.72 -14.87 6.19
C PHE A 66 1.81 -15.90 5.92
N VAL A 67 2.99 -15.37 5.63
CA VAL A 67 4.22 -16.11 5.39
C VAL A 67 5.30 -15.53 6.29
N THR A 68 6.02 -16.36 7.03
CA THR A 68 7.23 -15.92 7.72
C THR A 68 8.48 -16.43 7.00
N VAL A 69 9.47 -15.57 6.93
CA VAL A 69 10.78 -15.81 6.32
C VAL A 69 11.83 -15.58 7.38
N GLU A 70 12.78 -16.50 7.54
CA GLU A 70 14.01 -16.20 8.29
C GLU A 70 15.00 -15.53 7.34
N VAL A 71 15.42 -14.31 7.67
CA VAL A 71 16.47 -13.58 6.97
C VAL A 71 17.77 -13.68 7.75
N ASP A 72 18.90 -13.73 7.05
CA ASP A 72 20.20 -13.56 7.67
C ASP A 72 20.43 -12.05 7.87
N PRO A 73 20.46 -11.54 9.11
CA PRO A 73 20.69 -10.12 9.35
C PRO A 73 22.08 -9.65 8.88
N ASP A 74 23.04 -10.56 8.73
CA ASP A 74 24.42 -10.25 8.32
C ASP A 74 24.63 -10.36 6.79
N HIS A 75 23.66 -10.94 6.07
CA HIS A 75 23.66 -11.05 4.61
C HIS A 75 22.35 -10.51 4.04
N PRO A 76 22.17 -9.17 3.98
CA PRO A 76 21.04 -8.59 3.27
C PRO A 76 21.00 -9.13 1.84
N THR A 77 19.79 -9.49 1.40
CA THR A 77 19.54 -10.05 0.07
C THR A 77 20.11 -9.17 -1.02
N ALA A 78 20.85 -9.78 -1.93
CA ALA A 78 21.53 -9.11 -3.04
C ALA A 78 20.56 -8.29 -3.90
N GLY A 79 20.52 -6.98 -3.66
CA GLY A 79 20.23 -5.99 -4.68
C GLY A 79 21.56 -5.44 -5.23
N ASP A 80 21.53 -4.84 -6.41
CA ASP A 80 22.65 -4.02 -6.87
C ASP A 80 22.96 -2.99 -5.78
N GLY A 81 24.25 -2.83 -5.44
CA GLY A 81 24.66 -1.87 -4.41
C GLY A 81 24.09 -0.46 -4.65
N PRO A 82 24.02 0.37 -3.59
CA PRO A 82 23.42 1.70 -3.68
C PRO A 82 23.95 2.46 -4.89
N ALA A 83 23.07 3.16 -5.59
CA ALA A 83 23.47 3.92 -6.77
C ALA A 83 24.43 5.02 -6.32
N ASP A 84 25.62 5.09 -6.92
CA ASP A 84 26.61 6.10 -6.57
C ASP A 84 26.11 7.49 -6.99
N PRO A 85 25.85 8.41 -6.03
CA PRO A 85 25.43 9.76 -6.37
C PRO A 85 26.53 10.55 -7.07
N SER A 86 27.82 10.17 -7.00
CA SER A 86 28.95 10.99 -7.43
C SER A 86 28.99 11.33 -8.94
N SER A 87 28.15 10.69 -9.77
CA SER A 87 28.16 10.87 -11.23
C SER A 87 27.74 12.27 -11.72
N ILE A 88 27.14 13.10 -10.86
CA ILE A 88 26.73 14.48 -11.20
C ILE A 88 27.28 15.47 -10.15
N PRO A 89 28.01 16.51 -10.57
CA PRO A 89 28.33 17.64 -9.70
C PRO A 89 27.06 18.41 -9.33
N VAL A 90 26.86 18.65 -8.04
CA VAL A 90 25.74 19.45 -7.54
C VAL A 90 26.27 20.81 -7.11
N PRO A 91 25.80 21.93 -7.70
CA PRO A 91 26.21 23.25 -7.26
C PRO A 91 25.79 23.51 -5.81
N ASP A 92 26.50 24.39 -5.12
CA ASP A 92 26.05 24.86 -3.82
C ASP A 92 24.69 25.58 -3.95
N PRO A 93 23.80 25.45 -2.95
CA PRO A 93 22.52 26.16 -2.96
C PRO A 93 22.75 27.68 -2.98
N PRO A 94 21.79 28.46 -3.50
CA PRO A 94 21.89 29.91 -3.49
C PRO A 94 22.00 30.42 -2.04
N PRO A 95 22.79 31.48 -1.80
CA PRO A 95 22.95 32.04 -0.47
C PRO A 95 21.62 32.63 0.00
N VAL A 96 21.30 32.42 1.27
CA VAL A 96 20.08 32.98 1.88
C VAL A 96 20.44 34.30 2.56
N ASP A 97 19.94 35.40 2.01
CA ASP A 97 20.14 36.75 2.56
C ASP A 97 19.01 37.15 3.52
N ARG A 98 18.93 36.44 4.66
CA ARG A 98 18.03 36.78 5.77
C ARG A 98 18.67 36.45 7.12
N ASP A 99 18.25 37.17 8.15
CA ASP A 99 18.78 37.01 9.51
C ASP A 99 18.13 35.87 10.29
N ILE A 100 16.89 35.52 9.94
CA ILE A 100 16.09 34.47 10.59
C ILE A 100 15.53 33.57 9.49
N THR A 101 15.77 32.27 9.61
CA THR A 101 15.20 31.24 8.73
C THR A 101 14.38 30.27 9.55
N THR A 102 13.14 30.01 9.16
CA THR A 102 12.20 29.14 9.87
C THR A 102 11.85 27.91 9.03
N VAL A 103 12.00 26.73 9.63
CA VAL A 103 11.75 25.45 8.95
C VAL A 103 10.77 24.64 9.78
N ARG A 104 9.64 24.26 9.19
CA ARG A 104 8.71 23.27 9.74
C ARG A 104 8.93 21.92 9.10
N LEU A 105 9.08 20.88 9.91
CA LEU A 105 9.12 19.48 9.48
C LEU A 105 7.89 18.76 10.02
N ALA A 106 7.04 18.26 9.13
CA ALA A 106 5.77 17.63 9.47
C ALA A 106 5.73 16.19 8.98
N GLY A 107 5.39 15.25 9.85
CA GLY A 107 5.33 13.84 9.49
C GLY A 107 4.65 12.97 10.56
N ILE A 108 4.78 11.66 10.42
CA ILE A 108 4.20 10.69 11.37
C ILE A 108 5.26 10.25 12.38
N GLY A 109 4.87 10.09 13.64
CA GLY A 109 5.74 9.60 14.70
C GLY A 109 6.38 8.25 14.38
N GLY A 110 7.69 8.16 14.62
CA GLY A 110 8.48 6.95 14.34
C GLY A 110 9.09 6.87 12.93
N THR A 111 8.83 7.86 12.06
CA THR A 111 9.39 7.92 10.70
C THR A 111 10.71 8.69 10.59
N GLY A 112 11.12 9.39 11.66
CA GLY A 112 12.40 10.13 11.71
C GLY A 112 12.28 11.66 11.56
N VAL A 113 11.09 12.24 11.75
CA VAL A 113 10.88 13.71 11.74
C VAL A 113 11.84 14.44 12.68
N VAL A 114 11.82 14.06 13.97
CA VAL A 114 12.67 14.63 15.01
C VAL A 114 14.15 14.43 14.70
N THR A 115 14.53 13.28 14.12
CA THR A 115 15.91 13.00 13.74
C THR A 115 16.38 13.93 12.62
N ALA A 116 15.56 14.16 11.59
CA ALA A 116 15.88 15.12 10.54
C ALA A 116 16.00 16.56 11.08
N ALA A 117 15.12 16.95 12.01
CA ALA A 117 15.19 18.26 12.69
C ALA A 117 16.49 18.42 13.49
N GLN A 118 16.90 17.37 14.23
CA GLN A 118 18.17 17.34 14.97
C GLN A 118 19.40 17.41 14.07
N VAL A 119 19.38 16.71 12.93
CA VAL A 119 20.45 16.79 11.91
C VAL A 119 20.55 18.21 11.37
N LEU A 120 19.42 18.82 11.00
CA LEU A 120 19.40 20.20 10.51
C LEU A 120 19.91 21.20 11.56
N GLY A 121 19.45 21.09 12.81
CA GLY A 121 19.92 21.95 13.89
C GLY A 121 21.42 21.78 14.18
N THR A 122 21.91 20.54 14.17
CA THR A 122 23.34 20.26 14.33
C THR A 122 24.16 20.86 13.18
N ALA A 123 23.69 20.72 11.95
CA ALA A 123 24.33 21.29 10.78
C ALA A 123 24.39 22.83 10.84
N ALA A 124 23.31 23.48 11.26
CA ALA A 124 23.29 24.93 11.45
C ALA A 124 24.27 25.38 12.56
N MET A 125 24.38 24.66 13.68
CA MET A 125 25.38 24.94 14.72
C MET A 125 26.81 24.78 14.21
N LEU A 126 27.10 23.72 13.44
CA LEU A 126 28.41 23.50 12.82
C LEU A 126 28.77 24.63 11.83
N ALA A 127 27.77 25.23 11.19
CA ALA A 127 27.93 26.41 10.34
C ALA A 127 28.06 27.74 11.11
N GLY A 128 28.09 27.71 12.45
CA GLY A 128 28.21 28.91 13.29
C GLY A 128 26.92 29.70 13.47
N LEU A 129 25.77 29.11 13.14
CA LEU A 129 24.45 29.72 13.33
C LEU A 129 23.87 29.34 14.70
N HIS A 130 22.94 30.15 15.19
CA HIS A 130 22.15 29.81 16.38
C HIS A 130 20.89 29.08 15.99
N VAL A 131 20.51 28.08 16.78
CA VAL A 131 19.33 27.25 16.53
C VAL A 131 18.47 27.20 17.77
N ASP A 132 17.17 27.42 17.59
CA ASP A 132 16.15 27.19 18.59
C ASP A 132 15.08 26.27 17.96
N GLY A 133 14.76 25.16 18.61
CA GLY A 133 13.83 24.16 18.08
C GLY A 133 12.75 23.75 19.07
N VAL A 134 11.64 23.24 18.56
CA VAL A 134 10.58 22.62 19.37
C VAL A 134 10.00 21.41 18.64
N ASP A 135 9.86 20.31 19.37
CA ASP A 135 9.21 19.09 18.88
C ASP A 135 7.83 18.95 19.52
N GLN A 136 6.80 18.91 18.68
CA GLN A 136 5.41 18.67 19.06
C GLN A 136 5.03 17.26 18.62
N THR A 137 4.78 16.39 19.60
CA THR A 137 4.36 15.01 19.34
C THR A 137 2.92 14.83 19.80
N GLY A 138 2.07 14.25 18.95
CA GLY A 138 0.69 13.92 19.33
C GLY A 138 0.63 12.89 20.48
N LEU A 139 -0.48 12.87 21.21
CA LEU A 139 -0.73 11.93 22.33
C LEU A 139 -0.87 10.46 21.89
N SER A 140 -0.93 10.19 20.58
CA SER A 140 -1.10 8.83 20.05
C SER A 140 0.15 7.98 20.31
N GLN A 141 -0.04 6.78 20.86
CA GLN A 141 1.05 5.86 21.21
C GLN A 141 1.83 5.33 19.99
N LYS A 142 1.20 5.29 18.81
CA LYS A 142 1.79 4.97 17.50
C LYS A 142 1.12 5.88 16.47
N ALA A 143 1.77 6.16 15.33
CA ALA A 143 1.12 6.82 14.19
C ALA A 143 0.66 8.28 14.35
N GLY A 144 0.93 8.93 15.48
CA GLY A 144 0.47 10.31 15.70
C GLY A 144 1.18 11.33 14.82
N PRO A 145 0.56 12.49 14.54
CA PRO A 145 1.25 13.59 13.90
C PRO A 145 2.42 14.06 14.77
N VAL A 146 3.54 14.35 14.11
CA VAL A 146 4.73 14.96 14.69
C VAL A 146 5.12 16.16 13.86
N VAL A 147 5.29 17.30 14.54
CA VAL A 147 5.73 18.55 13.95
C VAL A 147 6.97 19.01 14.71
N SER A 148 8.04 19.27 13.98
CA SER A 148 9.26 19.85 14.51
C SER A 148 9.49 21.20 13.85
N ASP A 149 9.62 22.25 14.65
CA ASP A 149 9.99 23.57 14.18
C ASP A 149 11.46 23.83 14.49
N VAL A 150 12.19 24.36 13.52
CA VAL A 150 13.61 24.74 13.63
C VAL A 150 13.75 26.19 13.18
N VAL A 151 14.19 27.04 14.11
CA VAL A 151 14.48 28.45 13.83
C VAL A 151 15.98 28.67 13.85
N ILE A 152 16.52 29.13 12.73
CA ILE A 152 17.94 29.34 12.50
C ILE A 152 18.19 30.84 12.45
N THR A 153 19.12 31.34 13.25
CA THR A 153 19.42 32.78 13.34
C THR A 153 20.91 33.06 13.18
N ARG A 154 21.22 34.17 12.50
CA ARG A 154 22.60 34.65 12.37
C ARG A 154 23.13 35.16 13.73
N PRO A 155 24.44 35.07 13.98
CA PRO A 155 25.05 35.68 15.15
C PRO A 155 24.72 37.18 15.25
N GLY A 156 24.27 37.62 16.44
CA GLY A 156 23.89 39.02 16.69
C GLY A 156 22.40 39.35 16.46
N THR A 157 21.64 38.45 15.84
CA THR A 157 20.19 38.59 15.70
C THR A 157 19.48 38.24 17.02
N PRO A 158 18.50 39.03 17.50
CA PRO A 158 17.70 38.68 18.67
C PRO A 158 16.97 37.35 18.48
N ARG A 159 16.99 36.48 19.50
CA ARG A 159 16.34 35.16 19.43
C ARG A 159 14.81 35.31 19.39
N PRO A 160 14.15 34.88 18.32
CA PRO A 160 12.69 34.88 18.23
C PRO A 160 12.09 33.70 19.03
N SER A 161 10.75 33.60 19.00
CA SER A 161 10.05 32.38 19.41
C SER A 161 10.52 31.18 18.58
N ASN A 162 10.66 30.01 19.22
CA ASN A 162 10.92 28.74 18.54
C ASN A 162 9.65 28.10 17.95
N LEU A 163 8.47 28.59 18.30
CA LEU A 163 7.19 28.19 17.71
C LEU A 163 6.86 29.10 16.51
N LEU A 164 6.60 28.49 15.35
CA LEU A 164 6.21 29.22 14.14
C LEU A 164 4.76 29.69 14.21
N GLY A 165 4.55 30.96 13.86
CA GLY A 165 3.23 31.58 13.70
C GLY A 165 2.66 31.42 12.30
N ARG A 166 1.43 31.90 12.09
CA ARG A 166 0.79 31.87 10.77
C ARG A 166 1.59 32.68 9.74
N GLY A 167 1.80 32.12 8.55
CA GLY A 167 2.53 32.77 7.46
C GLY A 167 3.98 33.15 7.78
N THR A 168 4.65 32.42 8.68
CA THR A 168 6.03 32.72 9.10
C THR A 168 7.06 31.68 8.67
N ALA A 169 6.65 30.57 8.06
CA ALA A 169 7.55 29.50 7.65
C ALA A 169 8.24 29.85 6.34
N ASP A 170 9.58 29.83 6.31
CA ASP A 170 10.31 29.92 5.05
C ASP A 170 10.29 28.58 4.30
N VAL A 171 10.37 27.47 5.03
CA VAL A 171 10.35 26.12 4.48
C VAL A 171 9.40 25.21 5.25
N LEU A 172 8.57 24.47 4.52
CA LEU A 172 7.76 23.39 5.06
C LEU A 172 8.17 22.06 4.41
N CYS A 173 8.82 21.20 5.18
CA CYS A 173 9.15 19.83 4.82
C CYS A 173 7.98 18.90 5.20
N ALA A 174 7.15 18.57 4.23
CA ALA A 174 6.04 17.63 4.37
C ALA A 174 6.55 16.18 4.18
N PHE A 175 7.11 15.60 5.24
CA PHE A 175 7.49 14.18 5.25
C PHE A 175 6.26 13.25 5.19
N ASP A 176 5.11 13.71 5.67
CA ASP A 176 3.81 13.09 5.43
C ASP A 176 2.80 14.15 4.96
N LEU A 177 2.12 13.90 3.83
CA LEU A 177 1.17 14.86 3.23
C LEU A 177 -0.04 15.12 4.11
N LEU A 178 -0.59 14.08 4.74
CA LEU A 178 -1.82 14.21 5.51
C LEU A 178 -1.58 15.07 6.76
N VAL A 179 -0.45 14.85 7.45
CA VAL A 179 -0.05 15.69 8.58
C VAL A 179 0.28 17.11 8.13
N ALA A 180 1.03 17.27 7.04
CA ALA A 180 1.43 18.59 6.57
C ALA A 180 0.26 19.46 6.09
N ALA A 181 -0.71 18.85 5.40
CA ALA A 181 -1.88 19.53 4.84
C ALA A 181 -3.02 19.74 5.85
N ASP A 182 -2.85 19.29 7.10
CA ASP A 182 -3.74 19.68 8.19
C ASP A 182 -3.72 21.22 8.37
N ASP A 183 -4.89 21.82 8.61
CA ASP A 183 -5.02 23.28 8.67
C ASP A 183 -4.20 23.89 9.82
N ALA A 184 -4.01 23.19 10.94
CA ALA A 184 -3.21 23.69 12.05
C ALA A 184 -1.70 23.64 11.73
N VAL A 185 -1.28 22.71 10.88
CA VAL A 185 0.11 22.52 10.49
C VAL A 185 0.49 23.42 9.33
N SER A 186 -0.30 23.44 8.25
CA SER A 186 -0.08 24.21 7.02
C SER A 186 -0.28 25.72 7.19
N ALA A 187 -0.98 26.16 8.24
CA ALA A 187 -1.25 27.57 8.51
C ALA A 187 0.00 28.45 8.69
N VAL A 188 1.18 27.86 8.95
CA VAL A 188 2.45 28.60 9.03
C VAL A 188 2.99 29.01 7.65
N GLY A 189 2.48 28.40 6.58
CA GLY A 189 2.85 28.74 5.21
C GLY A 189 2.21 30.04 4.73
N ASP A 190 2.92 30.70 3.83
CA ASP A 190 2.57 31.95 3.18
C ASP A 190 2.77 31.83 1.66
N PRO A 191 1.77 32.21 0.84
CA PRO A 191 1.84 32.10 -0.61
C PRO A 191 2.96 32.92 -1.28
N ASP A 192 3.51 33.93 -0.60
CA ASP A 192 4.49 34.83 -1.21
C ASP A 192 5.93 34.33 -1.03
N HIS A 193 6.22 33.54 0.00
CA HIS A 193 7.61 33.16 0.31
C HIS A 193 7.86 31.72 0.76
N THR A 194 6.86 30.98 1.25
CA THR A 194 7.10 29.63 1.78
C THR A 194 7.44 28.65 0.65
N LEU A 195 8.52 27.89 0.81
CA LEU A 195 8.83 26.75 -0.05
C LEU A 195 8.36 25.45 0.62
N VAL A 196 7.55 24.67 -0.10
CA VAL A 196 7.12 23.34 0.33
C VAL A 196 7.93 22.27 -0.38
N VAL A 197 8.45 21.30 0.38
CA VAL A 197 9.04 20.07 -0.14
C VAL A 197 8.25 18.89 0.44
N ALA A 198 7.60 18.11 -0.41
CA ALA A 198 6.60 17.12 0.01
C ALA A 198 6.89 15.69 -0.47
N SER A 199 6.71 14.73 0.44
CA SER A 199 6.65 13.31 0.14
C SER A 199 5.27 12.92 -0.39
N THR A 200 5.16 12.44 -1.62
CA THR A 200 3.89 11.85 -2.11
C THR A 200 3.73 10.37 -1.76
N THR A 201 4.65 9.81 -0.96
CA THR A 201 4.55 8.42 -0.52
C THR A 201 3.21 8.21 0.21
N PRO A 202 2.38 7.25 -0.22
CA PRO A 202 1.13 6.95 0.47
C PRO A 202 1.40 6.39 1.87
N THR A 203 1.01 7.12 2.91
CA THR A 203 1.03 6.62 4.29
C THR A 203 -0.40 6.42 4.78
N PRO A 204 -0.85 5.16 4.99
CA PRO A 204 -2.20 4.91 5.47
C PRO A 204 -2.34 5.31 6.94
N THR A 205 -3.47 5.92 7.28
CA THR A 205 -3.90 6.11 8.66
C THR A 205 -4.28 4.77 9.30
N GLY A 206 -4.32 4.72 10.64
CA GLY A 206 -4.82 3.53 11.35
C GLY A 206 -6.24 3.13 10.92
N ALA A 207 -7.08 4.11 10.61
CA ALA A 207 -8.43 3.88 10.09
C ALA A 207 -8.41 3.20 8.71
N GLU A 208 -7.55 3.63 7.79
CA GLU A 208 -7.40 3.01 6.46
C GLU A 208 -6.78 1.60 6.53
N VAL A 209 -5.95 1.34 7.54
CA VAL A 209 -5.40 -0.01 7.79
C VAL A 209 -6.49 -0.99 8.24
N VAL A 210 -7.40 -0.54 9.13
CA VAL A 210 -8.53 -1.35 9.63
C VAL A 210 -9.69 -1.42 8.63
N HIS A 211 -9.92 -0.33 7.90
CA HIS A 211 -10.98 -0.16 6.90
C HIS A 211 -10.39 0.20 5.53
N PRO A 212 -9.73 -0.76 4.84
CA PRO A 212 -9.07 -0.51 3.56
C PRO A 212 -10.04 -0.16 2.42
N ASP A 213 -11.33 -0.38 2.62
CA ASP A 213 -12.45 0.03 1.75
C ASP A 213 -12.78 1.52 1.85
N ARG A 214 -12.23 2.24 2.82
CA ARG A 214 -12.47 3.68 3.05
C ARG A 214 -11.18 4.47 2.83
N PRO A 215 -10.85 4.86 1.58
CA PRO A 215 -9.64 5.63 1.32
C PRO A 215 -9.73 7.04 1.94
N GLY A 216 -8.58 7.56 2.37
CA GLY A 216 -8.42 8.97 2.73
C GLY A 216 -8.40 9.90 1.52
N PRO A 217 -8.15 11.21 1.75
CA PRO A 217 -8.01 12.20 0.69
C PRO A 217 -6.88 11.83 -0.28
N SER A 218 -7.03 12.20 -1.55
CA SER A 218 -6.00 11.90 -2.56
C SER A 218 -4.73 12.73 -2.34
N PRO A 219 -3.54 12.24 -2.73
CA PRO A 219 -2.32 13.04 -2.70
C PRO A 219 -2.46 14.37 -3.43
N ASP A 220 -3.18 14.40 -4.55
CA ASP A 220 -3.43 15.62 -5.34
C ASP A 220 -4.26 16.65 -4.56
N GLU A 221 -5.29 16.22 -3.83
CA GLU A 221 -6.08 17.10 -2.95
C GLU A 221 -5.23 17.69 -1.82
N LEU A 222 -4.35 16.89 -1.21
CA LEU A 222 -3.47 17.33 -0.13
C LEU A 222 -2.38 18.28 -0.65
N LEU A 223 -1.80 17.99 -1.82
CA LEU A 223 -0.84 18.86 -2.47
C LEU A 223 -1.45 20.20 -2.88
N ALA A 224 -2.70 20.21 -3.37
CA ALA A 224 -3.40 21.46 -3.69
C ALA A 224 -3.53 22.38 -2.45
N ARG A 225 -3.87 21.81 -1.29
CA ARG A 225 -3.94 22.57 -0.03
C ARG A 225 -2.59 23.15 0.38
N LEU A 226 -1.51 22.41 0.19
CA LEU A 226 -0.16 22.90 0.47
C LEU A 226 0.28 23.97 -0.53
N ALA A 227 -0.06 23.80 -1.80
CA ALA A 227 0.22 24.77 -2.85
C ALA A 227 -0.44 26.13 -2.54
N ASP A 228 -1.69 26.14 -2.07
CA ASP A 228 -2.42 27.34 -1.64
C ASP A 228 -1.75 28.09 -0.47
N ARG A 229 -0.79 27.47 0.21
CA ARG A 229 -0.05 28.01 1.37
C ARG A 229 1.44 28.21 1.08
N SER A 230 1.83 28.22 -0.19
CA SER A 230 3.25 28.26 -0.57
C SER A 230 3.51 29.00 -1.87
N ALA A 231 4.67 29.64 -1.96
CA ALA A 231 5.16 30.24 -3.21
C ALA A 231 5.61 29.16 -4.22
N SER A 232 6.09 28.03 -3.72
CA SER A 232 6.40 26.87 -4.55
C SER A 232 6.23 25.56 -3.77
N CYS A 233 5.88 24.51 -4.49
CA CYS A 233 5.71 23.17 -3.94
C CYS A 233 6.43 22.15 -4.82
N THR A 234 7.47 21.51 -4.29
CA THR A 234 8.19 20.40 -4.93
C THR A 234 7.75 19.10 -4.29
N ALA A 235 7.19 18.19 -5.09
CA ALA A 235 6.65 16.93 -4.60
C ALA A 235 7.31 15.73 -5.28
N LEU A 236 7.62 14.69 -4.52
CA LEU A 236 8.23 13.46 -5.01
C LEU A 236 7.88 12.27 -4.11
N ASP A 237 7.84 11.07 -4.69
CA ASP A 237 7.68 9.83 -3.91
C ASP A 237 8.99 9.47 -3.21
N ALA A 238 9.22 10.09 -2.04
CA ALA A 238 10.49 10.06 -1.33
C ALA A 238 10.86 8.65 -0.88
N SER A 239 9.89 7.84 -0.43
CA SER A 239 10.17 6.47 0.04
C SER A 239 10.54 5.55 -1.10
N ARG A 240 9.82 5.61 -2.24
CA ARG A 240 10.18 4.82 -3.44
C ARG A 240 11.58 5.18 -3.94
N LEU A 241 11.89 6.47 -4.01
CA LEU A 241 13.22 6.94 -4.45
C LEU A 241 14.32 6.54 -3.46
N ALA A 242 14.11 6.72 -2.16
CA ALA A 242 15.05 6.29 -1.14
C ALA A 242 15.31 4.79 -1.22
N GLU A 243 14.25 3.97 -1.29
CA GLU A 243 14.39 2.52 -1.40
C GLU A 243 15.15 2.09 -2.67
N ALA A 244 14.83 2.69 -3.82
CA ALA A 244 15.51 2.37 -5.09
C ALA A 244 16.99 2.81 -5.13
N LEU A 245 17.34 3.92 -4.46
CA LEU A 245 18.67 4.53 -4.56
C LEU A 245 19.62 4.09 -3.44
N THR A 246 19.09 3.88 -2.23
CA THR A 246 19.88 3.55 -1.03
C THR A 246 19.58 2.16 -0.47
N GLY A 247 18.59 1.45 -1.02
CA GLY A 247 18.16 0.14 -0.55
C GLY A 247 17.23 0.18 0.66
N THR A 248 16.83 1.37 1.13
CA THR A 248 15.89 1.49 2.26
C THR A 248 15.03 2.74 2.19
N ALA A 249 13.72 2.60 2.43
CA ALA A 249 12.81 3.73 2.60
C ALA A 249 13.09 4.56 3.87
N ALA A 250 13.88 4.03 4.82
CA ALA A 250 14.17 4.72 6.08
C ALA A 250 14.94 6.04 5.90
N THR A 251 15.60 6.25 4.75
CA THR A 251 16.34 7.47 4.43
C THR A 251 15.49 8.53 3.70
N ALA A 252 14.19 8.31 3.52
CA ALA A 252 13.28 9.20 2.77
C ALA A 252 13.27 10.64 3.31
N ASN A 253 13.22 10.82 4.63
CA ASN A 253 13.22 12.15 5.23
C ASN A 253 14.54 12.90 5.00
N ILE A 254 15.67 12.17 4.96
CA ILE A 254 16.98 12.75 4.67
C ILE A 254 17.12 13.09 3.18
N LEU A 255 16.52 12.29 2.29
CA LEU A 255 16.38 12.63 0.88
C LEU A 255 15.60 13.94 0.71
N LEU A 256 14.45 14.10 1.37
CA LEU A 256 13.67 15.35 1.32
C LEU A 256 14.41 16.53 1.97
N LEU A 257 15.19 16.31 3.04
CA LEU A 257 16.06 17.33 3.59
C LEU A 257 17.11 17.80 2.56
N GLY A 258 17.65 16.88 1.76
CA GLY A 258 18.53 17.20 0.64
C GLY A 258 17.87 18.08 -0.42
N VAL A 259 16.62 17.78 -0.76
CA VAL A 259 15.81 18.62 -1.66
C VAL A 259 15.64 20.02 -1.03
N ALA A 260 15.20 20.10 0.22
CA ALA A 260 14.93 21.36 0.90
C ALA A 260 16.16 22.26 1.06
N VAL A 261 17.32 21.68 1.39
CA VAL A 261 18.60 22.42 1.46
C VAL A 261 19.00 22.93 0.07
N GLN A 262 18.87 22.10 -0.97
CA GLN A 262 19.26 22.49 -2.32
C GLN A 262 18.31 23.51 -2.96
N SER A 263 17.03 23.52 -2.58
CA SER A 263 16.06 24.55 -2.99
C SER A 263 16.42 25.95 -2.50
N GLY A 264 17.33 26.06 -1.52
CA GLY A 264 18.01 27.33 -1.23
C GLY A 264 17.28 28.29 -0.30
N ALA A 265 16.35 27.82 0.52
CA ALA A 265 15.70 28.66 1.54
C ALA A 265 16.21 28.44 2.97
N ILE A 266 16.97 27.37 3.23
CA ILE A 266 17.41 27.00 4.59
C ILE A 266 18.69 27.73 5.05
N GLY A 267 19.60 28.07 4.13
CA GLY A 267 20.82 28.82 4.45
C GLY A 267 21.92 28.02 5.18
N VAL A 268 21.76 26.70 5.30
CA VAL A 268 22.77 25.80 5.89
C VAL A 268 23.65 25.20 4.78
N PRO A 269 24.99 25.27 4.89
CA PRO A 269 25.89 24.67 3.90
C PRO A 269 25.70 23.15 3.81
N PRO A 270 25.67 22.54 2.61
CA PRO A 270 25.56 21.09 2.45
C PRO A 270 26.66 20.29 3.16
N GLY A 271 27.86 20.86 3.29
CA GLY A 271 28.97 20.27 4.06
C GLY A 271 28.62 20.04 5.52
N ALA A 272 28.03 21.04 6.17
CA ALA A 272 27.64 20.93 7.57
C ALA A 272 26.53 19.89 7.79
N VAL A 273 25.67 19.65 6.80
CA VAL A 273 24.67 18.57 6.86
C VAL A 273 25.33 17.20 6.79
N ARG A 274 26.34 17.02 5.93
CA ARG A 274 27.13 15.78 5.88
C ARG A 274 27.83 15.52 7.22
N ASP A 275 28.50 16.52 7.77
CA ASP A 275 29.19 16.42 9.06
C ASP A 275 28.20 16.08 10.20
N ALA A 276 26.98 16.65 10.18
CA ALA A 276 25.93 16.34 11.14
C ALA A 276 25.40 14.89 11.00
N LEU A 277 25.30 14.37 9.78
CA LEU A 277 24.93 12.97 9.52
C LEU A 277 26.01 12.00 10.00
N GLU A 278 27.29 12.33 9.80
CA GLU A 278 28.42 11.57 10.34
C GLU A 278 28.39 11.54 11.87
N LEU A 279 28.18 12.70 12.51
CA LEU A 279 28.10 12.82 13.96
C LEU A 279 26.90 12.06 14.56
N ASN A 280 25.78 11.99 13.82
CA ASN A 280 24.62 11.20 14.24
C ASN A 280 24.94 9.70 14.34
N GLY A 281 25.86 9.19 13.51
CA GLY A 281 26.41 7.84 13.60
C GLY A 281 25.47 6.70 13.21
N VAL A 282 24.28 7.00 12.66
CA VAL A 282 23.28 6.00 12.26
C VAL A 282 23.23 5.90 10.74
N ALA A 283 23.54 4.71 10.20
CA ALA A 283 23.47 4.42 8.76
C ALA A 283 24.09 5.53 7.89
N VAL A 284 25.27 6.02 8.31
CA VAL A 284 25.90 7.25 7.82
C VAL A 284 25.99 7.27 6.30
N GLU A 285 26.56 6.22 5.69
CA GLU A 285 26.71 6.14 4.23
C GLU A 285 25.38 6.23 3.49
N ALA A 286 24.35 5.50 3.94
CA ALA A 286 23.03 5.51 3.31
C ALA A 286 22.32 6.87 3.45
N ASN A 287 22.45 7.52 4.61
CA ASN A 287 21.87 8.84 4.84
C ASN A 287 22.59 9.93 4.04
N ILE A 288 23.91 9.90 3.95
CA ILE A 288 24.68 10.82 3.10
C ILE A 288 24.29 10.62 1.64
N ALA A 289 24.21 9.37 1.17
CA ALA A 289 23.77 9.07 -0.19
C ALA A 289 22.35 9.60 -0.45
N ALA A 290 21.40 9.38 0.47
CA ALA A 290 20.04 9.90 0.36
C ALA A 290 20.00 11.43 0.27
N PHE A 291 20.74 12.12 1.15
CA PHE A 291 20.85 13.58 1.15
C PHE A 291 21.38 14.08 -0.20
N GLU A 292 22.43 13.46 -0.71
CA GLU A 292 23.05 13.80 -1.99
C GLU A 292 22.14 13.53 -3.20
N TRP A 293 21.34 12.45 -3.17
CA TRP A 293 20.31 12.18 -4.16
C TRP A 293 19.17 13.22 -4.11
N GLY A 294 18.78 13.62 -2.90
CA GLY A 294 17.82 14.70 -2.69
C GLY A 294 18.26 16.02 -3.33
N ARG A 295 19.53 16.40 -3.10
CA ARG A 295 20.09 17.61 -3.73
C ARG A 295 20.10 17.49 -5.27
N ARG A 296 20.47 16.34 -5.82
CA ARG A 296 20.46 16.09 -7.28
C ARG A 296 19.08 16.19 -7.89
N HIS A 297 18.06 15.80 -7.14
CA HIS A 297 16.69 15.88 -7.62
C HIS A 297 16.28 17.33 -7.96
N VAL A 298 16.82 18.32 -7.24
CA VAL A 298 16.57 19.75 -7.56
C VAL A 298 17.28 20.18 -8.85
N VAL A 299 18.44 19.60 -9.16
CA VAL A 299 19.25 19.96 -10.34
C VAL A 299 18.73 19.25 -11.59
N ASP A 300 18.54 17.93 -11.51
CA ASP A 300 18.08 17.10 -12.62
C ASP A 300 17.24 15.90 -12.09
N PRO A 301 15.92 16.06 -12.00
CA PRO A 301 15.02 14.97 -11.62
C PRO A 301 15.10 13.77 -12.57
N GLY A 302 15.42 14.00 -13.85
CA GLY A 302 15.47 12.98 -14.88
C GLY A 302 16.59 11.97 -14.67
N VAL A 303 17.75 12.42 -14.21
CA VAL A 303 18.86 11.51 -13.86
C VAL A 303 18.59 10.75 -12.58
N VAL A 304 17.98 11.37 -11.57
CA VAL A 304 17.56 10.65 -10.35
C VAL A 304 16.54 9.56 -10.69
N ALA A 305 15.56 9.87 -11.54
CA ALA A 305 14.62 8.87 -12.04
C ALA A 305 15.34 7.78 -12.83
N ALA A 306 16.35 8.12 -13.64
CA ALA A 306 17.15 7.15 -14.38
C ALA A 306 17.94 6.18 -13.48
N ALA A 307 18.52 6.69 -12.40
CA ALA A 307 19.25 5.88 -11.43
C ALA A 307 18.33 4.96 -10.61
N ALA A 308 17.10 5.41 -10.33
CA ALA A 308 16.10 4.61 -9.61
C ALA A 308 15.43 3.53 -10.50
N ARG A 309 15.34 3.75 -11.82
CA ARG A 309 14.66 2.83 -12.75
C ARG A 309 15.21 1.40 -12.63
N GLY A 310 14.30 0.44 -12.44
CA GLY A 310 14.64 -0.99 -12.34
C GLY A 310 15.16 -1.43 -10.97
N ARG A 311 15.37 -0.51 -10.03
CA ARG A 311 15.76 -0.80 -8.63
C ARG A 311 14.61 -0.69 -7.64
N GLU A 312 13.43 -0.31 -8.11
CA GLU A 312 12.23 -0.17 -7.31
C GLU A 312 11.69 -1.53 -6.85
N PRO A 313 10.99 -1.57 -5.70
CA PRO A 313 10.24 -2.76 -5.30
C PRO A 313 9.28 -3.18 -6.41
N ALA A 314 9.34 -4.45 -6.81
CA ALA A 314 8.43 -4.97 -7.80
C ALA A 314 6.98 -4.81 -7.32
N ALA A 315 6.16 -4.11 -8.11
CA ALA A 315 4.74 -3.99 -7.84
C ALA A 315 4.08 -5.38 -7.82
N PRO A 316 3.04 -5.59 -6.98
CA PRO A 316 2.33 -6.86 -6.96
C PRO A 316 1.77 -7.21 -8.34
N THR A 317 2.21 -8.34 -8.88
CA THR A 317 1.77 -8.81 -10.20
C THR A 317 0.56 -9.73 -10.10
N PHE A 318 -0.15 -9.85 -11.22
CA PHE A 318 -1.09 -10.93 -11.47
C PHE A 318 -0.77 -11.51 -12.84
N THR A 319 -0.17 -12.69 -12.86
CA THR A 319 0.16 -13.43 -14.07
C THR A 319 -0.84 -14.58 -14.22
N PRO A 320 -1.94 -14.38 -14.98
CA PRO A 320 -2.91 -15.44 -15.20
C PRO A 320 -2.28 -16.60 -15.99
N PRO A 321 -2.77 -17.82 -15.80
CA PRO A 321 -2.36 -18.95 -16.64
C PRO A 321 -2.82 -18.74 -18.10
N PRO A 322 -2.26 -19.49 -19.06
CA PRO A 322 -2.73 -19.45 -20.44
C PRO A 322 -4.24 -19.75 -20.52
N PRO A 323 -5.06 -18.89 -21.16
CA PRO A 323 -6.49 -19.09 -21.24
C PRO A 323 -6.84 -20.32 -22.10
N PRO A 324 -7.85 -21.13 -21.71
CA PRO A 324 -8.40 -22.15 -22.60
C PRO A 324 -8.96 -21.54 -23.89
N ARG A 325 -8.81 -22.22 -25.04
CA ARG A 325 -9.32 -21.72 -26.34
C ARG A 325 -10.81 -21.34 -26.31
N ALA A 326 -11.63 -22.13 -25.62
CA ALA A 326 -13.06 -21.85 -25.47
C ALA A 326 -13.34 -20.55 -24.72
N VAL A 327 -12.51 -20.19 -23.74
CA VAL A 327 -12.62 -18.92 -23.00
C VAL A 327 -12.25 -17.76 -23.94
N THR A 328 -11.12 -17.87 -24.65
CA THR A 328 -10.69 -16.82 -25.59
C THR A 328 -11.73 -16.57 -26.68
N ALA A 329 -12.30 -17.64 -27.26
CA ALA A 329 -13.37 -17.51 -28.25
C ALA A 329 -14.60 -16.80 -27.65
N ARG A 330 -15.01 -17.19 -26.44
CA ARG A 330 -16.19 -16.61 -25.79
C ARG A 330 -16.00 -15.13 -25.42
N VAL A 331 -14.81 -14.72 -25.01
CA VAL A 331 -14.51 -13.30 -24.72
C VAL A 331 -14.45 -12.48 -26.00
N ALA A 332 -13.89 -13.01 -27.09
CA ALA A 332 -13.86 -12.34 -28.38
C ALA A 332 -15.28 -12.04 -28.92
N GLU A 333 -16.24 -12.94 -28.70
CA GLU A 333 -17.65 -12.75 -29.07
C GLU A 333 -18.34 -11.59 -28.33
N MET A 334 -17.78 -11.11 -27.21
CA MET A 334 -18.37 -10.02 -26.42
C MET A 334 -18.12 -8.63 -27.02
N GLY A 335 -17.17 -8.48 -27.94
CA GLY A 335 -16.86 -7.20 -28.59
C GLY A 335 -16.35 -6.11 -27.62
N LEU A 336 -15.65 -6.51 -26.56
CA LEU A 336 -15.06 -5.60 -25.57
C LEU A 336 -13.84 -4.88 -26.15
N ASP A 337 -13.52 -3.71 -25.60
CA ASP A 337 -12.23 -3.07 -25.87
C ASP A 337 -11.05 -3.94 -25.41
N ASP A 338 -9.86 -3.63 -25.92
CA ASP A 338 -8.65 -4.42 -25.72
C ASP A 338 -8.24 -4.57 -24.24
N ASP A 339 -8.41 -3.53 -23.42
CA ASP A 339 -8.04 -3.54 -22.00
C ASP A 339 -9.01 -4.40 -21.20
N LEU A 340 -10.30 -4.20 -21.41
CA LEU A 340 -11.36 -4.96 -20.76
C LEU A 340 -11.36 -6.42 -21.20
N ALA A 341 -11.11 -6.70 -22.49
CA ALA A 341 -10.94 -8.06 -23.00
C ALA A 341 -9.75 -8.77 -22.35
N ARG A 342 -8.62 -8.07 -22.16
CA ARG A 342 -7.45 -8.60 -21.42
C ARG A 342 -7.80 -8.92 -19.97
N LEU A 343 -8.48 -8.01 -19.27
CA LEU A 343 -8.93 -8.21 -17.89
C LEU A 343 -9.83 -9.45 -17.77
N VAL A 344 -10.92 -9.49 -18.54
CA VAL A 344 -11.90 -10.58 -18.52
C VAL A 344 -11.26 -11.91 -18.88
N THR A 345 -10.38 -11.94 -19.88
CA THR A 345 -9.64 -13.14 -20.27
C THR A 345 -8.73 -13.64 -19.15
N GLY A 346 -7.99 -12.74 -18.50
CA GLY A 346 -7.10 -13.08 -17.39
C GLY A 346 -7.85 -13.64 -16.18
N LEU A 347 -8.95 -13.00 -15.79
CA LEU A 347 -9.81 -13.45 -14.69
C LEU A 347 -10.47 -14.81 -15.01
N ALA A 348 -10.98 -15.00 -16.23
CA ALA A 348 -11.55 -16.26 -16.66
C ALA A 348 -10.50 -17.39 -16.71
N ALA A 349 -9.27 -17.10 -17.13
CA ALA A 349 -8.17 -18.07 -17.12
C ALA A 349 -7.80 -18.50 -15.69
N ASP A 350 -7.76 -17.55 -14.74
CA ASP A 350 -7.55 -17.85 -13.33
C ASP A 350 -8.69 -18.71 -12.76
N LEU A 351 -9.95 -18.46 -13.15
CA LEU A 351 -11.09 -19.31 -12.77
C LEU A 351 -11.02 -20.72 -13.40
N ALA A 352 -10.45 -20.86 -14.59
CA ALA A 352 -10.21 -22.16 -15.21
C ALA A 352 -9.17 -22.97 -14.43
N ALA A 353 -8.14 -22.31 -13.89
CA ALA A 353 -7.15 -22.93 -13.02
C ALA A 353 -7.69 -23.18 -11.59
N TYR A 354 -8.56 -22.30 -11.10
CA TYR A 354 -9.28 -22.42 -9.83
C TYR A 354 -10.11 -23.70 -9.81
N GLN A 355 -10.91 -23.97 -10.85
CA GLN A 355 -11.79 -25.14 -10.94
C GLN A 355 -11.57 -25.90 -12.25
N ASP A 356 -12.22 -25.44 -13.33
CA ASP A 356 -12.20 -26.03 -14.67
C ASP A 356 -12.70 -25.02 -15.74
N THR A 357 -12.57 -25.39 -17.01
CA THR A 357 -13.03 -24.55 -18.14
C THR A 357 -14.52 -24.26 -18.13
N ARG A 358 -15.36 -25.19 -17.64
CA ARG A 358 -16.82 -24.98 -17.56
C ARG A 358 -17.14 -23.88 -16.53
N TYR A 359 -16.44 -23.86 -15.41
CA TYR A 359 -16.58 -22.82 -14.39
C TYR A 359 -16.15 -21.43 -14.92
N ALA A 360 -15.06 -21.36 -15.68
CA ALA A 360 -14.66 -20.14 -16.38
C ALA A 360 -15.70 -19.68 -17.42
N LEU A 361 -16.32 -20.62 -18.15
CA LEU A 361 -17.38 -20.28 -19.11
C LEU A 361 -18.67 -19.79 -18.43
N ARG A 362 -18.99 -20.27 -17.22
CA ARG A 362 -20.07 -19.73 -16.37
C ARG A 362 -19.83 -18.25 -16.07
N TYR A 363 -18.60 -17.90 -15.67
CA TYR A 363 -18.18 -16.52 -15.49
C TYR A 363 -18.30 -15.70 -16.77
N CYS A 364 -17.79 -16.19 -17.90
CA CYS A 364 -17.91 -15.49 -19.19
C CYS A 364 -19.37 -15.26 -19.58
N ALA A 365 -20.28 -16.20 -19.28
CA ALA A 365 -21.70 -16.04 -19.57
C ALA A 365 -22.34 -14.91 -18.75
N LEU A 366 -21.93 -14.74 -17.49
CA LEU A 366 -22.37 -13.62 -16.64
C LEU A 366 -21.84 -12.28 -17.18
N VAL A 367 -20.54 -12.20 -17.49
CA VAL A 367 -19.93 -10.97 -18.05
C VAL A 367 -20.54 -10.60 -19.40
N ALA A 368 -20.85 -11.59 -20.24
CA ALA A 368 -21.52 -11.36 -21.53
C ALA A 368 -22.92 -10.72 -21.37
N ARG A 369 -23.66 -11.03 -20.29
CA ARG A 369 -24.95 -10.36 -20.00
C ARG A 369 -24.75 -8.88 -19.71
N ALA A 370 -23.73 -8.54 -18.91
CA ALA A 370 -23.38 -7.15 -18.64
C ALA A 370 -22.89 -6.44 -19.92
N ALA A 371 -22.12 -7.13 -20.77
CA ALA A 371 -21.64 -6.58 -22.05
C ALA A 371 -22.80 -6.19 -22.99
N GLY A 372 -23.90 -6.95 -22.95
CA GLY A 372 -25.13 -6.63 -23.69
C GLY A 372 -25.77 -5.29 -23.31
N THR A 373 -25.38 -4.66 -22.19
CA THR A 373 -25.86 -3.31 -21.82
C THR A 373 -25.14 -2.19 -22.55
N GLY A 374 -23.97 -2.46 -23.15
CA GLY A 374 -23.10 -1.47 -23.80
C GLY A 374 -22.32 -0.57 -22.84
N ASP A 375 -22.35 -0.83 -21.52
CA ASP A 375 -21.67 -0.01 -20.52
C ASP A 375 -20.37 -0.65 -20.03
N ALA A 376 -19.22 -0.15 -20.48
CA ALA A 376 -17.90 -0.74 -20.17
C ALA A 376 -17.58 -0.76 -18.66
N ALA A 377 -17.94 0.30 -17.92
CA ALA A 377 -17.70 0.37 -16.48
C ALA A 377 -18.56 -0.65 -15.69
N LEU A 378 -19.81 -0.87 -16.10
CA LEU A 378 -20.64 -1.95 -15.54
C LEU A 378 -20.03 -3.31 -15.83
N VAL A 379 -19.56 -3.56 -17.07
CA VAL A 379 -18.89 -4.81 -17.44
C VAL A 379 -17.66 -5.05 -16.59
N GLU A 380 -16.79 -4.06 -16.42
CA GLU A 380 -15.62 -4.15 -15.55
C GLU A 380 -16.01 -4.47 -14.11
N THR A 381 -17.01 -3.75 -13.58
CA THR A 381 -17.49 -3.94 -12.19
C THR A 381 -18.01 -5.36 -11.98
N VAL A 382 -18.82 -5.87 -12.92
CA VAL A 382 -19.32 -7.25 -12.90
C VAL A 382 -18.17 -8.24 -13.04
N ALA A 383 -17.23 -8.02 -13.96
CA ALA A 383 -16.09 -8.89 -14.19
C ALA A 383 -15.23 -9.06 -12.94
N ARG A 384 -14.94 -7.97 -12.21
CA ARG A 384 -14.14 -8.01 -10.98
C ARG A 384 -14.89 -8.65 -9.82
N ASN A 385 -16.13 -8.25 -9.57
CA ASN A 385 -16.91 -8.74 -8.43
C ASN A 385 -17.39 -10.19 -8.60
N ALA A 386 -17.71 -10.61 -9.84
CA ALA A 386 -17.96 -12.01 -10.14
C ALA A 386 -16.72 -12.86 -9.88
N HIS A 387 -15.53 -12.43 -10.32
CA HIS A 387 -14.29 -13.15 -10.04
C HIS A 387 -14.01 -13.23 -8.54
N HIS A 388 -14.18 -12.13 -7.81
CA HIS A 388 -14.03 -12.08 -6.35
C HIS A 388 -14.88 -13.14 -5.64
N LEU A 389 -16.17 -13.22 -5.96
CA LEU A 389 -17.09 -14.20 -5.35
C LEU A 389 -16.82 -15.64 -5.84
N MET A 390 -16.51 -15.83 -7.12
CA MET A 390 -16.31 -17.16 -7.70
C MET A 390 -14.96 -17.78 -7.32
N ALA A 391 -13.92 -16.97 -7.13
CA ALA A 391 -12.59 -17.41 -6.70
C ALA A 391 -12.42 -17.35 -5.17
N TYR A 392 -13.43 -17.79 -4.43
CA TYR A 392 -13.40 -17.79 -2.97
C TYR A 392 -12.25 -18.69 -2.44
N LYS A 393 -11.63 -18.23 -1.34
CA LYS A 393 -10.40 -18.80 -0.79
C LYS A 393 -10.69 -20.00 0.11
N ASP A 394 -11.01 -21.12 -0.51
CA ASP A 394 -11.10 -22.42 0.15
C ASP A 394 -9.74 -23.11 0.26
N GLU A 395 -9.72 -24.27 0.90
CA GLU A 395 -8.50 -25.02 1.21
C GLU A 395 -7.74 -25.41 -0.06
N TYR A 396 -8.46 -25.77 -1.13
CA TYR A 396 -7.86 -26.13 -2.41
C TYR A 396 -7.23 -24.91 -3.09
N GLU A 397 -7.91 -23.77 -3.04
CA GLU A 397 -7.45 -22.53 -3.66
C GLU A 397 -6.29 -21.91 -2.88
N VAL A 398 -6.39 -21.83 -1.56
CA VAL A 398 -5.27 -21.42 -0.70
C VAL A 398 -4.05 -22.28 -0.99
N ALA A 399 -4.21 -23.60 -1.11
CA ALA A 399 -3.11 -24.49 -1.46
C ALA A 399 -2.52 -24.20 -2.84
N ARG A 400 -3.34 -23.93 -3.87
CA ARG A 400 -2.87 -23.52 -5.20
C ARG A 400 -2.08 -22.22 -5.15
N LEU A 401 -2.56 -21.23 -4.41
CA LEU A 401 -1.99 -19.88 -4.36
C LEU A 401 -0.73 -19.79 -3.49
N LEU A 402 -0.57 -20.63 -2.46
CA LEU A 402 0.69 -20.77 -1.70
C LEU A 402 1.83 -21.31 -2.57
N LEU A 403 1.51 -21.98 -3.67
CA LEU A 403 2.46 -22.51 -4.63
C LEU A 403 2.72 -21.57 -5.81
N HIS A 404 1.96 -20.48 -5.93
CA HIS A 404 2.05 -19.54 -7.04
C HIS A 404 3.18 -18.53 -6.82
N ASP A 405 3.94 -18.25 -7.88
CA ASP A 405 5.12 -17.40 -7.78
C ASP A 405 4.74 -15.93 -7.48
N ASP A 406 3.71 -15.35 -8.12
CA ASP A 406 3.22 -13.99 -7.80
C ASP A 406 3.12 -13.73 -6.30
N GLY A 407 2.39 -14.58 -5.57
CA GLY A 407 2.12 -14.37 -4.14
C GLY A 407 3.32 -14.68 -3.24
N MET A 408 4.29 -15.45 -3.71
CA MET A 408 5.46 -15.88 -2.93
C MET A 408 6.74 -15.13 -3.29
N ALA A 409 6.78 -14.41 -4.41
CA ALA A 409 7.94 -13.67 -4.88
C ALA A 409 8.51 -12.71 -3.81
N PRO A 410 7.71 -11.92 -3.07
CA PRO A 410 8.24 -11.07 -2.00
C PRO A 410 8.89 -11.88 -0.86
N ALA A 411 8.33 -13.04 -0.52
CA ALA A 411 8.90 -13.92 0.50
C ALA A 411 10.22 -14.53 0.02
N TRP A 412 10.31 -14.95 -1.24
CA TRP A 412 11.55 -15.49 -1.81
C TRP A 412 12.64 -14.45 -1.96
N ALA A 413 12.26 -13.21 -2.32
CA ALA A 413 13.19 -12.09 -2.39
C ALA A 413 13.86 -11.88 -1.03
N LEU A 414 13.09 -11.77 0.05
CA LEU A 414 13.61 -11.64 1.42
C LEU A 414 14.39 -12.87 1.90
N ALA A 415 14.06 -14.07 1.40
CA ALA A 415 14.68 -15.31 1.85
C ALA A 415 16.05 -15.59 1.21
N GLY A 416 16.55 -14.73 0.31
CA GLY A 416 17.73 -15.04 -0.52
C GLY A 416 17.46 -16.11 -1.57
N GLY A 417 16.20 -16.25 -1.99
CA GLY A 417 15.74 -17.21 -2.98
C GLY A 417 14.95 -18.40 -2.41
N ARG A 418 14.60 -19.34 -3.30
CA ARG A 418 13.65 -20.45 -3.02
C ARG A 418 14.15 -21.48 -2.00
N ARG A 419 15.42 -21.43 -1.61
CA ARG A 419 16.03 -22.33 -0.61
C ARG A 419 15.99 -21.77 0.81
N GLY A 420 15.57 -20.51 1.00
CA GLY A 420 15.48 -19.90 2.31
C GLY A 420 14.38 -20.51 3.19
N ARG A 421 14.43 -20.22 4.49
CA ARG A 421 13.50 -20.80 5.48
C ARG A 421 12.18 -20.04 5.47
N VAL A 422 11.24 -20.57 4.71
CA VAL A 422 9.89 -20.00 4.57
C VAL A 422 8.84 -20.91 5.21
N ARG A 423 7.92 -20.31 5.97
CA ARG A 423 6.81 -21.00 6.63
C ARG A 423 5.50 -20.28 6.32
N TRP A 424 4.46 -21.05 5.97
CA TRP A 424 3.09 -20.57 5.79
C TRP A 424 2.34 -20.65 7.11
N HIS A 425 1.54 -19.64 7.44
CA HIS A 425 0.74 -19.62 8.66
C HIS A 425 -0.70 -19.91 8.34
N LEU A 426 -1.15 -21.10 8.73
CA LEU A 426 -2.48 -21.61 8.39
C LEU A 426 -3.27 -21.91 9.66
N HIS A 427 -4.59 -21.79 9.55
CA HIS A 427 -5.51 -22.20 10.61
C HIS A 427 -6.54 -23.19 10.05
N PRO A 428 -6.17 -24.48 9.86
CA PRO A 428 -7.05 -25.44 9.22
C PRO A 428 -8.38 -25.58 9.97
N PRO A 429 -9.56 -25.47 9.30
CA PRO A 429 -10.86 -25.52 9.97
C PRO A 429 -11.09 -26.79 10.78
N LEU A 430 -10.62 -27.94 10.29
CA LEU A 430 -10.71 -29.21 11.03
C LEU A 430 -9.99 -29.14 12.39
N LEU A 431 -8.79 -28.55 12.42
CA LEU A 431 -8.01 -28.42 13.66
C LEU A 431 -8.61 -27.35 14.58
N ARG A 432 -9.20 -26.28 14.04
CA ARG A 432 -9.97 -25.29 14.83
C ARG A 432 -11.11 -25.96 15.60
N ARG A 433 -11.90 -26.79 14.92
CA ARG A 433 -13.01 -27.52 15.53
C ARG A 433 -12.56 -28.53 16.60
N LEU A 434 -11.30 -28.97 16.52
CA LEU A 434 -10.64 -29.82 17.51
C LEU A 434 -9.95 -29.00 18.63
N GLY A 435 -10.22 -27.70 18.74
CA GLY A 435 -9.76 -26.85 19.84
C GLY A 435 -8.43 -26.12 19.60
N LEU A 436 -7.89 -26.15 18.38
CA LEU A 436 -6.67 -25.40 18.07
C LEU A 436 -6.98 -23.89 18.00
N GLY A 437 -6.59 -23.15 19.05
CA GLY A 437 -6.82 -21.70 19.15
C GLY A 437 -5.79 -20.81 18.43
N ARG A 438 -4.73 -21.36 17.82
CA ARG A 438 -3.66 -20.58 17.16
C ARG A 438 -3.26 -21.17 15.81
N LYS A 439 -2.73 -20.32 14.93
CA LYS A 439 -2.17 -20.76 13.64
C LYS A 439 -1.01 -21.73 13.80
N ILE A 440 -0.88 -22.63 12.83
CA ILE A 440 0.27 -23.50 12.66
C ILE A 440 1.21 -22.92 11.60
N ALA A 441 2.51 -22.93 11.92
CA ALA A 441 3.55 -22.58 10.97
C ALA A 441 3.98 -23.84 10.19
N VAL A 442 3.59 -23.92 8.94
CA VAL A 442 3.85 -25.06 8.05
C VAL A 442 5.04 -24.74 7.13
N PRO A 443 6.14 -25.49 7.16
CA PRO A 443 7.28 -25.24 6.29
C PRO A 443 6.93 -25.34 4.80
N ALA A 444 7.37 -24.39 3.97
CA ALA A 444 7.09 -24.36 2.53
C ALA A 444 7.65 -25.60 1.77
N ARG A 445 8.64 -26.30 2.35
CA ARG A 445 9.12 -27.61 1.86
C ARG A 445 8.03 -28.68 1.79
N THR A 446 6.90 -28.49 2.48
CA THR A 446 5.72 -29.37 2.39
C THR A 446 4.88 -29.11 1.14
N ALA A 447 5.35 -28.25 0.21
CA ALA A 447 4.72 -27.98 -1.09
C ALA A 447 4.14 -29.20 -1.83
N PRO A 448 4.78 -30.39 -1.84
CA PRO A 448 4.17 -31.58 -2.47
C PRO A 448 2.80 -31.95 -1.91
N LEU A 449 2.57 -31.81 -0.60
CA LEU A 449 1.26 -32.05 0.02
C LEU A 449 0.22 -31.03 -0.45
N PHE A 450 0.61 -29.76 -0.55
CA PHE A 450 -0.27 -28.70 -1.04
C PHE A 450 -0.58 -28.86 -2.54
N ARG A 451 0.32 -29.45 -3.33
CA ARG A 451 0.04 -29.81 -4.73
C ARG A 451 -1.04 -30.88 -4.81
N LEU A 452 -0.98 -31.89 -3.94
CA LEU A 452 -2.01 -32.93 -3.85
C LEU A 452 -3.35 -32.31 -3.42
N LEU A 453 -3.34 -31.45 -2.40
CA LEU A 453 -4.53 -30.74 -1.95
C LEU A 453 -5.12 -29.88 -3.08
N ALA A 454 -4.32 -29.05 -3.75
CA ALA A 454 -4.76 -28.23 -4.88
C ALA A 454 -5.31 -29.06 -6.06
N ALA A 455 -4.75 -30.25 -6.31
CA ALA A 455 -5.28 -31.19 -7.31
C ALA A 455 -6.65 -31.77 -6.91
N GLY A 456 -6.91 -31.86 -5.60
CA GLY A 456 -8.18 -32.23 -4.99
C GLY A 456 -9.34 -31.28 -5.28
N ARG A 457 -9.12 -30.13 -5.94
CA ARG A 457 -10.18 -29.17 -6.34
C ARG A 457 -11.35 -29.80 -7.09
N ARG A 458 -11.16 -30.97 -7.73
CA ARG A 458 -12.25 -31.72 -8.39
C ARG A 458 -13.32 -32.21 -7.40
N LEU A 459 -12.98 -32.34 -6.13
CA LEU A 459 -13.90 -32.70 -5.06
C LEU A 459 -14.77 -31.52 -4.63
N ARG A 460 -14.37 -30.28 -4.92
CA ARG A 460 -15.07 -29.05 -4.50
C ARG A 460 -16.55 -29.10 -4.84
N GLY A 461 -17.40 -28.92 -3.84
CA GLY A 461 -18.86 -28.89 -4.00
C GLY A 461 -19.50 -30.24 -4.28
N THR A 462 -18.73 -31.33 -4.34
CA THR A 462 -19.27 -32.70 -4.45
C THR A 462 -19.64 -33.25 -3.06
N PRO A 463 -20.45 -34.32 -2.97
CA PRO A 463 -20.72 -34.98 -1.68
C PRO A 463 -19.48 -35.56 -0.99
N LEU A 464 -18.39 -35.77 -1.75
CA LEU A 464 -17.09 -36.26 -1.27
C LEU A 464 -16.17 -35.13 -0.80
N ASP A 465 -16.61 -33.87 -0.82
CA ASP A 465 -15.85 -32.73 -0.34
C ASP A 465 -15.78 -32.72 1.20
N PRO A 466 -14.61 -32.95 1.82
CA PRO A 466 -14.47 -32.90 3.27
C PRO A 466 -14.72 -31.50 3.85
N PHE A 467 -14.50 -30.44 3.06
CA PHE A 467 -14.64 -29.05 3.50
C PHE A 467 -15.99 -28.44 3.09
N GLY A 468 -16.60 -28.96 2.02
CA GLY A 468 -17.78 -28.37 1.40
C GLY A 468 -19.03 -28.27 2.29
N ARG A 469 -19.12 -29.04 3.38
CA ARG A 469 -20.24 -28.98 4.32
C ARG A 469 -20.16 -27.83 5.31
N ASP A 470 -19.00 -27.20 5.45
CA ASP A 470 -18.79 -26.07 6.36
C ASP A 470 -19.74 -24.90 6.06
N PRO A 471 -20.33 -24.24 7.07
CA PRO A 471 -21.27 -23.13 6.87
C PRO A 471 -20.71 -22.00 6.01
N VAL A 472 -19.43 -21.66 6.17
CA VAL A 472 -18.77 -20.61 5.39
C VAL A 472 -18.68 -21.01 3.92
N ARG A 473 -18.37 -22.28 3.61
CA ARG A 473 -18.30 -22.76 2.22
C ARG A 473 -19.68 -22.80 1.56
N ARG A 474 -20.74 -23.11 2.32
CA ARG A 474 -22.12 -23.03 1.82
C ARG A 474 -22.52 -21.60 1.50
N LEU A 475 -22.17 -20.67 2.39
CA LEU A 475 -22.39 -19.24 2.21
C LEU A 475 -21.67 -18.72 0.96
N GLU A 476 -20.38 -19.02 0.78
CA GLU A 476 -19.60 -18.58 -0.39
C GLU A 476 -20.22 -19.04 -1.71
N ARG A 477 -20.72 -20.28 -1.79
CA ARG A 477 -21.43 -20.76 -2.99
C ARG A 477 -22.78 -20.07 -3.20
N ALA A 478 -23.54 -19.84 -2.13
CA ALA A 478 -24.82 -19.14 -2.22
C ALA A 478 -24.65 -17.69 -2.71
N LEU A 479 -23.59 -17.00 -2.27
CA LEU A 479 -23.29 -15.64 -2.70
C LEU A 479 -23.04 -15.53 -4.22
N VAL A 480 -22.44 -16.56 -4.84
CA VAL A 480 -22.26 -16.59 -6.31
C VAL A 480 -23.61 -16.64 -7.01
N ASP A 481 -24.52 -17.51 -6.56
CA ASP A 481 -25.85 -17.66 -7.16
C ASP A 481 -26.72 -16.40 -6.93
N GLU A 482 -26.66 -15.82 -5.72
CA GLU A 482 -27.32 -14.55 -5.37
C GLU A 482 -26.83 -13.40 -6.25
N TYR A 483 -25.52 -13.32 -6.50
CA TYR A 483 -24.94 -12.28 -7.34
C TYR A 483 -25.31 -12.44 -8.82
N GLU A 484 -25.32 -13.66 -9.34
CA GLU A 484 -25.78 -13.94 -10.70
C GLU A 484 -27.25 -13.52 -10.90
N ALA A 485 -28.10 -13.77 -9.92
CA ALA A 485 -29.50 -13.33 -9.93
C ALA A 485 -29.62 -11.80 -9.89
N ALA A 486 -28.81 -11.13 -9.05
CA ALA A 486 -28.79 -9.67 -8.95
C ALA A 486 -28.35 -9.01 -10.28
N VAL A 487 -27.30 -9.53 -10.92
CA VAL A 487 -26.83 -9.05 -12.23
C VAL A 487 -27.90 -9.28 -13.30
N ALA A 488 -28.58 -10.42 -13.30
CA ALA A 488 -29.67 -10.69 -14.23
C ALA A 488 -30.79 -9.65 -14.07
N ARG A 489 -31.19 -9.35 -12.82
CA ARG A 489 -32.21 -8.33 -12.52
C ARG A 489 -31.81 -6.93 -12.99
N VAL A 490 -30.55 -6.55 -12.76
CA VAL A 490 -29.98 -5.29 -13.26
C VAL A 490 -30.06 -5.18 -14.78
N VAL A 491 -29.64 -6.22 -15.50
CA VAL A 491 -29.68 -6.24 -16.97
C VAL A 491 -31.10 -6.17 -17.50
N GLU A 492 -32.04 -6.89 -16.88
CA GLU A 492 -33.47 -6.85 -17.23
C GLU A 492 -34.07 -5.44 -17.03
N ARG A 493 -33.76 -4.78 -15.90
CA ARG A 493 -34.24 -3.42 -15.63
C ARG A 493 -33.64 -2.39 -16.60
N LEU A 494 -32.35 -2.52 -16.93
CA LEU A 494 -31.68 -1.65 -17.91
C LEU A 494 -32.21 -1.83 -19.33
N ALA A 495 -32.70 -3.03 -19.67
CA ALA A 495 -33.28 -3.30 -20.98
C ALA A 495 -34.66 -2.66 -21.17
N THR A 496 -35.42 -2.46 -20.07
CA THR A 496 -36.76 -1.83 -20.10
C THR A 496 -36.74 -0.33 -19.76
N ALA A 497 -35.58 0.21 -19.39
CA ALA A 497 -35.43 1.62 -18.99
C ALA A 497 -35.66 2.58 -20.16
N THR A 498 -36.35 3.69 -19.88
CA THR A 498 -36.48 4.78 -20.85
C THR A 498 -35.13 5.50 -21.04
N PRO A 499 -34.93 6.23 -22.17
CA PRO A 499 -33.72 7.01 -22.37
C PRO A 499 -33.44 8.05 -21.27
N ALA A 500 -34.49 8.56 -20.61
CA ALA A 500 -34.38 9.55 -19.54
C ALA A 500 -33.92 8.92 -18.21
N GLU A 501 -34.35 7.69 -17.89
CA GLU A 501 -34.00 7.01 -16.63
C GLU A 501 -32.63 6.32 -16.69
N ARG A 502 -32.18 5.97 -17.90
CA ARG A 502 -30.99 5.13 -18.10
C ARG A 502 -29.72 5.64 -17.39
N PRO A 503 -29.39 6.95 -17.38
CA PRO A 503 -28.18 7.44 -16.70
C PRO A 503 -28.20 7.16 -15.19
N ASP A 504 -29.28 7.52 -14.50
CA ASP A 504 -29.41 7.33 -13.05
C ASP A 504 -29.46 5.84 -12.68
N LEU A 505 -30.15 5.05 -13.51
CA LEU A 505 -30.22 3.60 -13.34
C LEU A 505 -28.87 2.92 -13.52
N LEU A 506 -28.01 3.41 -14.43
CA LEU A 506 -26.65 2.89 -14.60
C LEU A 506 -25.77 3.18 -13.37
N VAL A 507 -25.93 4.35 -12.74
CA VAL A 507 -25.23 4.66 -11.48
C VAL A 507 -25.65 3.68 -10.38
N ALA A 508 -26.96 3.51 -10.17
CA ALA A 508 -27.50 2.57 -9.19
C ALA A 508 -27.10 1.11 -9.48
N ALA A 509 -27.12 0.71 -10.75
CA ALA A 509 -26.69 -0.62 -11.20
C ALA A 509 -25.22 -0.89 -10.86
N ARG A 510 -24.32 0.06 -11.15
CA ARG A 510 -22.89 -0.06 -10.85
C ARG A 510 -22.64 -0.14 -9.34
N GLU A 511 -23.33 0.67 -8.53
CA GLU A 511 -23.26 0.58 -7.06
C GLU A 511 -23.67 -0.82 -6.59
N LEU A 512 -24.81 -1.32 -7.07
CA LEU A 512 -25.37 -2.62 -6.70
C LEU A 512 -24.43 -3.77 -7.07
N VAL A 513 -23.94 -3.82 -8.31
CA VAL A 513 -23.03 -4.90 -8.74
C VAL A 513 -21.63 -4.79 -8.12
N GLY A 514 -21.29 -3.63 -7.55
CA GLY A 514 -20.05 -3.38 -6.80
C GLY A 514 -20.11 -3.78 -5.32
N LEU A 515 -21.31 -4.01 -4.77
CA LEU A 515 -21.50 -4.40 -3.36
C LEU A 515 -20.68 -5.62 -2.88
N PRO A 516 -20.43 -6.67 -3.71
CA PRO A 516 -19.66 -7.83 -3.26
C PRO A 516 -18.24 -7.53 -2.80
N ASP A 517 -17.65 -6.40 -3.22
CA ASP A 517 -16.31 -6.00 -2.79
C ASP A 517 -16.22 -5.80 -1.27
N ALA A 518 -17.33 -5.55 -0.59
CA ALA A 518 -17.40 -5.47 0.87
C ALA A 518 -17.31 -6.85 1.57
N VAL A 519 -17.55 -7.96 0.86
CA VAL A 519 -17.53 -9.32 1.40
C VAL A 519 -16.11 -9.87 1.39
N ARG A 520 -15.25 -9.29 2.25
CA ARG A 520 -13.83 -9.65 2.39
C ARG A 520 -13.53 -10.28 3.73
N GLY A 521 -12.55 -11.17 3.75
CA GLY A 521 -12.02 -11.76 4.98
C GLY A 521 -12.28 -13.27 5.08
N PHE A 522 -12.12 -13.80 6.28
CA PHE A 522 -12.17 -15.24 6.54
C PHE A 522 -13.07 -15.52 7.73
N GLU A 523 -13.61 -16.73 7.80
CA GLU A 523 -14.36 -17.24 8.94
C GLU A 523 -15.48 -16.29 9.40
N ASP A 524 -15.60 -16.02 10.71
CA ASP A 524 -16.68 -15.22 11.28
C ASP A 524 -16.75 -13.80 10.70
N LEU A 525 -15.60 -13.19 10.35
CA LEU A 525 -15.58 -11.87 9.73
C LEU A 525 -16.27 -11.88 8.36
N LYS A 526 -16.04 -12.93 7.56
CA LYS A 526 -16.69 -13.10 6.26
C LYS A 526 -18.19 -13.33 6.43
N VAL A 527 -18.61 -14.13 7.41
CA VAL A 527 -20.03 -14.35 7.70
C VAL A 527 -20.73 -13.04 8.07
N ARG A 528 -20.15 -12.25 8.99
CA ARG A 528 -20.73 -10.94 9.38
C ARG A 528 -20.87 -9.99 8.19
N ARG A 529 -19.84 -9.90 7.34
CA ARG A 529 -19.86 -9.02 6.16
C ARG A 529 -20.82 -9.50 5.08
N ALA A 530 -20.96 -10.80 4.90
CA ALA A 530 -21.95 -11.36 3.98
C ALA A 530 -23.39 -11.06 4.42
N THR A 531 -23.68 -11.09 5.73
CA THR A 531 -24.99 -10.67 6.26
C THR A 531 -25.26 -9.20 5.94
N ALA A 532 -24.32 -8.30 6.25
CA ALA A 532 -24.46 -6.88 5.92
C ALA A 532 -24.56 -6.62 4.41
N TYR A 533 -23.87 -7.41 3.59
CA TYR A 533 -23.99 -7.37 2.13
C TYR A 533 -25.41 -7.71 1.67
N ARG A 534 -26.02 -8.78 2.21
CA ARG A 534 -27.38 -9.19 1.83
C ARG A 534 -28.43 -8.13 2.17
N GLU A 535 -28.30 -7.47 3.31
CA GLU A 535 -29.15 -6.34 3.69
C GLU A 535 -29.02 -5.20 2.68
N ARG A 536 -27.79 -4.76 2.38
CA ARG A 536 -27.52 -3.72 1.40
C ARG A 536 -27.97 -4.08 -0.02
N LEU A 537 -27.82 -5.35 -0.40
CA LEU A 537 -28.26 -5.85 -1.70
C LEU A 537 -29.78 -5.79 -1.82
N ALA A 538 -30.52 -6.20 -0.78
CA ALA A 538 -31.97 -6.11 -0.75
C ALA A 538 -32.45 -4.66 -0.89
N ASP A 539 -31.83 -3.73 -0.15
CA ASP A 539 -32.15 -2.30 -0.25
C ASP A 539 -31.82 -1.73 -1.64
N ALA A 540 -30.68 -2.10 -2.22
CA ALA A 540 -30.28 -1.64 -3.55
C ALA A 540 -31.21 -2.19 -4.64
N LEU A 541 -31.63 -3.45 -4.56
CA LEU A 541 -32.61 -4.04 -5.46
C LEU A 541 -33.98 -3.38 -5.34
N ALA A 542 -34.43 -3.05 -4.12
CA ALA A 542 -35.68 -2.33 -3.91
C ALA A 542 -35.65 -0.93 -4.55
N ARG A 543 -34.52 -0.22 -4.46
CA ARG A 543 -34.33 1.08 -5.12
C ARG A 543 -34.28 0.96 -6.65
N LEU A 544 -33.74 -0.15 -7.17
CA LEU A 544 -33.66 -0.41 -8.61
C LEU A 544 -35.05 -0.66 -9.24
N ASP A 545 -35.95 -1.26 -8.44
CA ASP A 545 -37.32 -1.61 -8.85
C ASP A 545 -38.33 -0.47 -8.65
N ALA A 546 -38.01 0.51 -7.80
CA ALA A 546 -38.79 1.76 -7.64
C ALA A 546 -38.62 2.68 -8.85
#